data_AF-A0A7C7UX30-F1
#
_entry.id   AF-A0A7C7UX30-F1
#
_cell.length_a   1.000
_cell.length_b   1.000
_cell.length_c   1.000
_cell.angle_alpha   90.00
_cell.angle_beta   90.00
_cell.angle_gamma   90.00
#
_symmetry.space_group_name_H-M   'P 1'
#
loop_
_entity.id
_entity.type
_entity.pdbx_description
1 polymer ?
#
loop_
_entity_poly.entity_id
_entity_poly.type
_entity_poly.pdbx_seq_one_letter_code
_entity_poly.pdbx_strand_id
1 'polypeptide(L)'
;VDLWDEICETRYGVEDPKFRRFRYGVQVNSLGLTEQQPENNVYRILIEMLAVTLSKKARARAVQLPAWNEALGLPRPWDQQWSMRMQQIMAFETDLLEYGDLFDGNPVIDAKVEELKVGARAELASLGAMGGAIAAIDYMKGRLVESNADRLGAIERGETVVVGVNKYTASEPSPLVGEDGGIMVVDPAVEQGQITRLGIWRAERDSGAVAAALAELRAASVAGRNVMPASIAAAKAGVTTGEWAGVMRAVHGEYRGPTGVSGAVSNKTEGLDDIRDAVDLVSDKLGRRLKFLVGKPGLDGHSNGAEQIAFRARDCGMDITYDGIRLTPAEIVAAARNDDAHVIGLSILSGSHVPLIKEVMERLRDEGLDVPVLVGGIIPDEDRVTLLGYGVARVYTP
;
A
#
# COMPACT_ATOMS: atom_id res chain seq x y z
N VAL A 1 -23.83 5.02 7.32
CA VAL A 1 -24.44 6.35 7.06
C VAL A 1 -24.95 7.01 8.33
N ASP A 2 -25.63 6.27 9.21
CA ASP A 2 -26.27 6.81 10.43
C ASP A 2 -25.30 7.49 11.41
N LEU A 3 -24.15 6.87 11.69
CA LEU A 3 -23.15 7.46 12.59
C LEU A 3 -22.63 8.82 12.08
N TRP A 4 -22.50 8.97 10.76
CA TRP A 4 -22.07 10.23 10.17
C TRP A 4 -23.14 11.31 10.33
N ASP A 5 -24.41 10.97 10.08
CA ASP A 5 -25.54 11.89 10.28
C ASP A 5 -25.61 12.37 11.73
N GLU A 6 -25.52 11.43 12.68
CA GLU A 6 -25.46 11.71 14.13
C GLU A 6 -24.29 12.64 14.49
N ILE A 7 -23.09 12.37 13.99
CA ILE A 7 -21.90 13.20 14.26
C ILE A 7 -22.11 14.62 13.70
N CYS A 8 -22.61 14.75 12.48
CA CYS A 8 -22.87 16.06 11.88
C CYS A 8 -23.91 16.86 12.66
N GLU A 9 -24.98 16.21 13.12
CA GLU A 9 -26.03 16.85 13.92
C GLU A 9 -25.52 17.25 15.30
N THR A 10 -24.99 16.29 16.06
CA THR A 10 -24.75 16.45 17.50
C THR A 10 -23.43 17.13 17.81
N ARG A 11 -22.34 16.80 17.09
CA ARG A 11 -21.01 17.36 17.35
C ARG A 11 -20.79 18.67 16.60
N TYR A 12 -21.28 18.76 15.36
CA TYR A 12 -21.02 19.91 14.48
C TYR A 12 -22.21 20.86 14.32
N GLY A 13 -23.39 20.52 14.85
CA GLY A 13 -24.57 21.40 14.80
C GLY A 13 -25.10 21.65 13.38
N VAL A 14 -24.92 20.69 12.46
CA VAL A 14 -25.40 20.84 11.08
C VAL A 14 -26.91 20.57 11.04
N GLU A 15 -27.71 21.64 11.02
CA GLU A 15 -29.18 21.54 11.11
C GLU A 15 -29.83 20.99 9.83
N ASP A 16 -29.38 21.43 8.65
CA ASP A 16 -29.97 20.99 7.38
C ASP A 16 -29.54 19.55 7.04
N PRO A 17 -30.47 18.57 7.01
CA PRO A 17 -30.16 17.17 6.70
C PRO A 17 -29.51 16.99 5.32
N LYS A 18 -29.71 17.93 4.39
CA LYS A 18 -29.06 17.92 3.07
C LYS A 18 -27.53 17.97 3.20
N PHE A 19 -26.99 18.70 4.18
CA PHE A 19 -25.56 18.81 4.42
C PHE A 19 -24.98 17.67 5.24
N ARG A 20 -25.83 16.81 5.84
CA ARG A 20 -25.42 15.64 6.61
C ARG A 20 -25.35 14.34 5.80
N ARG A 21 -25.72 14.38 4.51
CA ARG A 21 -25.72 13.18 3.63
C ARG A 21 -24.31 12.62 3.44
N PHE A 22 -24.08 11.42 3.98
CA PHE A 22 -22.86 10.65 3.72
C PHE A 22 -22.83 10.14 2.28
N ARG A 23 -21.85 10.59 1.49
CA ARG A 23 -21.64 10.18 0.11
C ARG A 23 -20.20 9.68 -0.02
N TYR A 24 -20.03 8.48 -0.52
CA TYR A 24 -18.72 7.86 -0.69
C TYR A 24 -18.65 7.09 -2.01
N GLY A 25 -17.44 7.00 -2.53
CA GLY A 25 -17.05 5.99 -3.50
C GLY A 25 -16.28 4.88 -2.80
N VAL A 26 -16.24 3.69 -3.39
CA VAL A 26 -15.49 2.56 -2.84
C VAL A 26 -14.78 1.83 -3.95
N GLN A 27 -13.51 1.48 -3.70
CA GLN A 27 -12.84 0.41 -4.42
C GLN A 27 -13.01 -0.85 -3.58
N VAL A 28 -13.49 -1.93 -4.19
CA VAL A 28 -13.59 -3.21 -3.48
C VAL A 28 -12.19 -3.77 -3.19
N ASN A 29 -12.08 -4.76 -2.31
CA ASN A 29 -10.84 -5.06 -1.62
C ASN A 29 -9.82 -5.79 -2.51
N SER A 30 -8.85 -5.04 -3.06
CA SER A 30 -7.74 -5.64 -3.82
C SER A 30 -6.81 -6.51 -2.95
N LEU A 31 -6.67 -6.24 -1.64
CA LEU A 31 -5.74 -6.97 -0.76
C LEU A 31 -6.17 -8.44 -0.54
N GLY A 32 -7.46 -8.74 -0.72
CA GLY A 32 -7.98 -10.10 -0.62
C GLY A 32 -7.83 -10.94 -1.88
N LEU A 33 -7.34 -10.36 -2.98
CA LEU A 33 -7.17 -11.03 -4.26
C LEU A 33 -5.86 -11.83 -4.27
N THR A 34 -5.86 -12.96 -4.97
CA THR A 34 -4.76 -13.92 -4.95
C THR A 34 -4.09 -14.04 -6.30
N GLU A 35 -2.78 -14.21 -6.30
CA GLU A 35 -1.99 -14.58 -7.49
C GLU A 35 -2.27 -16.04 -7.88
N GLN A 36 -2.36 -16.94 -6.89
CA GLN A 36 -2.71 -18.34 -7.12
C GLN A 36 -4.20 -18.46 -7.49
N GLN A 37 -4.47 -19.25 -8.53
CA GLN A 37 -5.82 -19.46 -9.09
C GLN A 37 -6.60 -18.13 -9.23
N PRO A 38 -6.06 -17.17 -9.98
CA PRO A 38 -6.52 -15.77 -10.02
C PRO A 38 -7.94 -15.62 -10.59
N GLU A 39 -8.45 -16.60 -11.34
CA GLU A 39 -9.86 -16.66 -11.76
C GLU A 39 -10.85 -16.61 -10.58
N ASN A 40 -10.44 -17.08 -9.39
CA ASN A 40 -11.25 -16.99 -8.19
C ASN A 40 -11.53 -15.53 -7.78
N ASN A 41 -10.68 -14.59 -8.18
CA ASN A 41 -10.84 -13.16 -7.89
C ASN A 41 -12.11 -12.58 -8.52
N VAL A 42 -12.56 -13.11 -9.66
CA VAL A 42 -13.82 -12.69 -10.30
C VAL A 42 -15.00 -12.80 -9.33
N TYR A 43 -15.10 -13.93 -8.64
CA TYR A 43 -16.18 -14.18 -7.68
C TYR A 43 -16.03 -13.33 -6.41
N ARG A 44 -14.79 -13.16 -5.91
CA ARG A 44 -14.50 -12.30 -4.75
C ARG A 44 -14.95 -10.87 -5.04
N ILE A 45 -14.53 -10.31 -6.16
CA ILE A 45 -14.86 -8.95 -6.60
C ILE A 45 -16.38 -8.77 -6.74
N LEU A 46 -17.08 -9.74 -7.35
CA LEU A 46 -18.52 -9.67 -7.52
C LEU A 46 -19.28 -9.66 -6.18
N ILE A 47 -18.87 -10.52 -5.23
CA ILE A 47 -19.46 -10.59 -3.89
C ILE A 47 -19.18 -9.29 -3.10
N GLU A 48 -17.96 -8.76 -3.19
CA GLU A 48 -17.60 -7.49 -2.56
C GLU A 48 -18.38 -6.31 -3.14
N MET A 49 -18.59 -6.29 -4.47
CA MET A 49 -19.44 -5.30 -5.14
C MET A 49 -20.88 -5.37 -4.64
N LEU A 50 -21.43 -6.58 -4.52
CA LEU A 50 -22.78 -6.78 -4.00
C LEU A 50 -22.91 -6.19 -2.59
N ALA A 51 -21.95 -6.44 -1.70
CA ALA A 51 -21.98 -5.96 -0.32
C ALA A 51 -22.09 -4.43 -0.20
N VAL A 52 -21.47 -3.68 -1.11
CA VAL A 52 -21.47 -2.20 -1.11
C VAL A 52 -22.57 -1.56 -1.96
N THR A 53 -23.36 -2.37 -2.67
CA THR A 53 -24.45 -1.90 -3.55
C THR A 53 -25.83 -2.36 -3.10
N LEU A 54 -25.93 -3.39 -2.25
CA LEU A 54 -27.18 -4.05 -1.89
C LEU A 54 -28.14 -3.15 -1.09
N SER A 55 -27.64 -2.39 -0.10
CA SER A 55 -28.49 -1.47 0.68
C SER A 55 -28.81 -0.21 -0.10
N LYS A 56 -30.10 0.11 -0.29
CA LYS A 56 -30.54 1.35 -0.90
C LYS A 56 -30.13 2.58 -0.10
N LYS A 57 -30.23 2.54 1.23
CA LYS A 57 -29.89 3.65 2.13
C LYS A 57 -28.38 3.88 2.21
N ALA A 58 -27.59 2.81 2.19
CA ALA A 58 -26.16 2.87 2.45
C ALA A 58 -25.25 2.64 1.24
N ARG A 59 -25.76 2.27 0.06
CA ARG A 59 -24.93 1.95 -1.13
C ARG A 59 -23.96 3.07 -1.53
N ALA A 60 -22.81 2.63 -2.03
CA ALA A 60 -21.82 3.49 -2.63
C ALA A 60 -22.39 4.29 -3.81
N ARG A 61 -21.86 5.49 -4.01
CA ARG A 61 -22.24 6.38 -5.14
C ARG A 61 -21.36 6.22 -6.36
N ALA A 62 -20.16 5.69 -6.16
CA ALA A 62 -19.24 5.27 -7.20
C ALA A 62 -18.58 3.97 -6.72
N VAL A 63 -18.46 3.00 -7.62
CA VAL A 63 -17.79 1.74 -7.34
C VAL A 63 -16.67 1.57 -8.35
N GLN A 64 -15.47 1.27 -7.85
CA GLN A 64 -14.33 0.85 -8.65
C GLN A 64 -14.07 -0.62 -8.36
N LEU A 65 -13.95 -1.42 -9.41
CA LEU A 65 -13.57 -2.82 -9.30
C LEU A 65 -12.12 -2.98 -9.79
N PRO A 66 -11.26 -3.69 -9.03
CA PRO A 66 -9.98 -4.15 -9.55
C PRO A 66 -10.20 -5.17 -10.67
N ALA A 67 -9.13 -5.51 -11.39
CA ALA A 67 -9.17 -6.61 -12.34
C ALA A 67 -8.95 -7.95 -11.64
N TRP A 68 -9.35 -9.05 -12.30
CA TRP A 68 -9.14 -10.40 -11.76
C TRP A 68 -7.66 -10.76 -11.57
N ASN A 69 -6.77 -10.14 -12.35
CA ASN A 69 -5.31 -10.31 -12.32
C ASN A 69 -4.58 -9.21 -11.52
N GLU A 70 -5.27 -8.44 -10.69
CA GLU A 70 -4.68 -7.34 -9.89
C GLU A 70 -3.47 -7.78 -9.06
N ALA A 71 -3.49 -9.01 -8.53
CA ALA A 71 -2.39 -9.57 -7.73
C ALA A 71 -1.16 -9.95 -8.58
N LEU A 72 -1.31 -10.11 -9.90
CA LEU A 72 -0.24 -10.47 -10.83
C LEU A 72 0.47 -9.24 -11.39
N GLY A 73 -0.27 -8.16 -11.64
CA GLY A 73 0.30 -6.94 -12.21
C GLY A 73 -0.75 -6.02 -12.80
N LEU A 74 -0.30 -5.09 -13.65
CA LEU A 74 -1.18 -4.11 -14.27
C LEU A 74 -2.17 -4.77 -15.24
N PRO A 75 -3.47 -4.42 -15.17
CA PRO A 75 -4.49 -5.05 -16.00
C PRO A 75 -4.44 -4.58 -17.45
N ARG A 76 -4.69 -5.50 -18.37
CA ARG A 76 -4.86 -5.22 -19.80
C ARG A 76 -6.26 -4.64 -20.04
N PRO A 77 -6.50 -3.99 -21.19
CA PRO A 77 -7.84 -3.50 -21.54
C PRO A 77 -8.95 -4.56 -21.49
N TRP A 78 -8.62 -5.82 -21.83
CA TRP A 78 -9.56 -6.93 -21.73
C TRP A 78 -9.94 -7.26 -20.27
N ASP A 79 -8.96 -7.27 -19.36
CA ASP A 79 -9.20 -7.53 -17.94
C ASP A 79 -10.07 -6.42 -17.32
N GLN A 80 -9.82 -5.16 -17.70
CA GLN A 80 -10.64 -4.01 -17.29
C GLN A 80 -12.08 -4.09 -17.83
N GLN A 81 -12.24 -4.55 -19.07
CA GLN A 81 -13.57 -4.75 -19.64
C GLN A 81 -14.36 -5.78 -18.81
N TRP A 82 -13.72 -6.84 -18.33
CA TRP A 82 -14.40 -7.84 -17.50
C TRP A 82 -14.94 -7.22 -16.20
N SER A 83 -14.13 -6.43 -15.50
CA SER A 83 -14.58 -5.69 -14.31
C SER A 83 -15.75 -4.73 -14.63
N MET A 84 -15.73 -4.07 -15.79
CA MET A 84 -16.88 -3.27 -16.24
C MET A 84 -18.13 -4.12 -16.50
N ARG A 85 -18.00 -5.32 -17.06
CA ARG A 85 -19.13 -6.25 -17.28
C ARG A 85 -19.74 -6.70 -15.97
N MET A 86 -18.94 -6.97 -14.93
CA MET A 86 -19.48 -7.30 -13.60
C MET A 86 -20.41 -6.19 -13.10
N GLN A 87 -20.03 -4.92 -13.27
CA GLN A 87 -20.88 -3.80 -12.88
C GLN A 87 -22.17 -3.70 -13.71
N GLN A 88 -22.07 -3.93 -15.02
CA GLN A 88 -23.22 -3.87 -15.92
C GLN A 88 -24.21 -5.00 -15.68
N ILE A 89 -23.73 -6.22 -15.47
CA ILE A 89 -24.56 -7.37 -15.10
C ILE A 89 -25.29 -7.06 -13.79
N MET A 90 -24.56 -6.61 -12.76
CA MET A 90 -25.16 -6.21 -11.48
C MET A 90 -26.23 -5.12 -11.63
N ALA A 91 -26.03 -4.14 -12.51
CA ALA A 91 -26.93 -3.00 -12.66
C ALA A 91 -28.14 -3.27 -13.57
N PHE A 92 -27.99 -4.11 -14.61
CA PHE A 92 -28.95 -4.23 -15.71
C PHE A 92 -29.54 -5.64 -15.88
N GLU A 93 -28.94 -6.66 -15.28
CA GLU A 93 -29.42 -8.05 -15.35
C GLU A 93 -29.95 -8.54 -13.98
N THR A 94 -29.96 -7.67 -12.96
CA THR A 94 -30.54 -7.97 -11.65
C THR A 94 -31.61 -6.95 -11.29
N ASP A 95 -32.58 -7.38 -10.49
CA ASP A 95 -33.65 -6.50 -10.00
C ASP A 95 -33.22 -5.67 -8.77
N LEU A 96 -31.91 -5.60 -8.48
CA LEU A 96 -31.35 -4.97 -7.28
C LEU A 96 -31.83 -3.52 -7.10
N LEU A 97 -32.02 -2.82 -8.22
CA LEU A 97 -32.42 -1.41 -8.21
C LEU A 97 -33.94 -1.23 -8.11
N GLU A 98 -34.72 -2.27 -8.41
CA GLU A 98 -36.18 -2.20 -8.58
C GLU A 98 -36.92 -2.26 -7.23
N TYR A 99 -36.55 -3.17 -6.34
CA TYR A 99 -37.31 -3.46 -5.10
C TYR A 99 -36.85 -2.66 -3.87
N GLY A 100 -37.64 -2.62 -2.79
CA GLY A 100 -37.27 -1.97 -1.53
C GLY A 100 -35.97 -2.50 -0.89
N ASP A 101 -35.47 -1.84 0.14
CA ASP A 101 -34.23 -2.25 0.81
C ASP A 101 -34.48 -3.48 1.71
N LEU A 102 -33.78 -4.59 1.44
CA LEU A 102 -33.90 -5.83 2.22
C LEU A 102 -33.39 -5.69 3.67
N PHE A 103 -32.62 -4.64 3.95
CA PHE A 103 -32.07 -4.37 5.26
C PHE A 103 -33.00 -3.54 6.15
N ASP A 104 -34.04 -2.91 5.58
CA ASP A 104 -34.97 -2.08 6.34
C ASP A 104 -35.75 -2.93 7.34
N GLY A 105 -35.61 -2.62 8.64
CA GLY A 105 -36.30 -3.32 9.72
C GLY A 105 -35.80 -4.75 9.98
N ASN A 106 -34.60 -5.10 9.50
CA ASN A 106 -34.00 -6.39 9.76
C ASN A 106 -33.27 -6.38 11.12
N PRO A 107 -33.79 -7.06 12.16
CA PRO A 107 -33.26 -6.94 13.52
C PRO A 107 -31.83 -7.46 13.67
N VAL A 108 -31.40 -8.41 12.83
CA VAL A 108 -30.02 -8.95 12.85
C VAL A 108 -29.04 -7.91 12.30
N ILE A 109 -29.45 -7.23 11.23
CA ILE A 109 -28.61 -6.22 10.56
C ILE A 109 -28.55 -4.96 11.41
N ASP A 110 -29.70 -4.52 11.96
CA ASP A 110 -29.76 -3.38 12.86
C ASP A 110 -28.86 -3.59 14.09
N ALA A 111 -28.92 -4.77 14.72
CA ALA A 111 -28.05 -5.11 15.84
C ALA A 111 -26.56 -5.08 15.44
N LYS A 112 -26.22 -5.60 14.26
CA LYS A 112 -24.83 -5.57 13.77
C LYS A 112 -24.34 -4.16 13.46
N VAL A 113 -25.20 -3.31 12.90
CA VAL A 113 -24.89 -1.90 12.64
C VAL A 113 -24.67 -1.15 13.96
N GLU A 114 -25.50 -1.38 14.98
CA GLU A 114 -25.28 -0.78 16.30
C GLU A 114 -23.97 -1.23 16.96
N GLU A 115 -23.64 -2.52 16.90
CA GLU A 115 -22.36 -3.05 17.40
C GLU A 115 -21.16 -2.32 16.76
N LEU A 116 -21.17 -2.16 15.44
CA LEU A 116 -20.13 -1.42 14.70
C LEU A 116 -20.07 0.06 15.11
N LYS A 117 -21.23 0.71 15.32
CA LYS A 117 -21.27 2.10 15.79
C LYS A 117 -20.73 2.24 17.20
N VAL A 118 -21.02 1.32 18.11
CA VAL A 118 -20.47 1.32 19.48
C VAL A 118 -18.95 1.24 19.43
N GLY A 119 -18.39 0.30 18.66
CA GLY A 119 -16.94 0.18 18.48
C GLY A 119 -16.31 1.45 17.88
N ALA A 120 -16.92 2.00 16.84
CA ALA A 120 -16.45 3.24 16.20
C ALA A 120 -16.49 4.44 17.15
N ARG A 121 -17.55 4.59 17.98
CA ARG A 121 -17.63 5.67 18.98
C ARG A 121 -16.56 5.52 20.06
N ALA A 122 -16.32 4.31 20.54
CA ALA A 122 -15.28 4.04 21.53
C ALA A 122 -13.89 4.41 20.98
N GLU A 123 -13.60 4.02 19.74
CA GLU A 123 -12.35 4.38 19.07
C GLU A 123 -12.21 5.90 18.88
N LEU A 124 -13.26 6.58 18.41
CA LEU A 124 -13.26 8.04 18.29
C LEU A 124 -13.02 8.76 19.63
N ALA A 125 -13.54 8.22 20.73
CA ALA A 125 -13.30 8.76 22.07
C ALA A 125 -11.84 8.54 22.51
N SER A 126 -11.27 7.37 22.23
CA SER A 126 -9.85 7.06 22.46
C SER A 126 -8.95 8.04 21.71
N LEU A 127 -9.19 8.23 20.41
CA LEU A 127 -8.45 9.21 19.59
C LEU A 127 -8.63 10.64 20.10
N GLY A 128 -9.83 11.00 20.60
CA GLY A 128 -10.07 12.28 21.24
C GLY A 128 -9.21 12.51 22.49
N ALA A 129 -9.07 11.49 23.34
CA ALA A 129 -8.22 11.52 24.52
C ALA A 129 -6.72 11.62 24.18
N MET A 130 -6.30 11.14 23.00
CA MET A 130 -4.94 11.28 22.48
C MET A 130 -4.66 12.64 21.81
N GLY A 131 -5.60 13.59 21.83
CA GLY A 131 -5.44 14.90 21.17
C GLY A 131 -5.91 14.94 19.72
N GLY A 132 -6.68 13.94 19.29
CA GLY A 132 -7.26 13.84 17.95
C GLY A 132 -6.44 12.98 16.99
N ALA A 133 -7.00 12.74 15.79
CA ALA A 133 -6.45 11.80 14.82
C ALA A 133 -5.01 12.12 14.38
N ILE A 134 -4.64 13.41 14.28
CA ILE A 134 -3.28 13.81 13.88
C ILE A 134 -2.24 13.42 14.95
N ALA A 135 -2.57 13.59 16.23
CA ALA A 135 -1.68 13.20 17.32
C ALA A 135 -1.62 11.67 17.50
N ALA A 136 -2.64 10.96 17.03
CA ALA A 136 -2.77 9.51 17.17
C ALA A 136 -2.31 8.71 15.92
N ILE A 137 -1.61 9.33 14.95
CA ILE A 137 -1.20 8.65 13.71
C ILE A 137 -0.37 7.39 14.00
N ASP A 138 0.60 7.47 14.93
CA ASP A 138 1.46 6.34 15.30
C ASP A 138 0.64 5.18 15.88
N TYR A 139 -0.31 5.49 16.77
CA TYR A 139 -1.21 4.52 17.35
C TYR A 139 -2.08 3.84 16.28
N MET A 140 -2.75 4.64 15.44
CA MET A 140 -3.60 4.10 14.37
C MET A 140 -2.81 3.21 13.41
N LYS A 141 -1.60 3.64 13.02
CA LYS A 141 -0.75 2.84 12.14
C LYS A 141 -0.32 1.54 12.81
N GLY A 142 0.09 1.56 14.09
CA GLY A 142 0.41 0.36 14.85
C GLY A 142 -0.74 -0.63 14.92
N ARG A 143 -1.97 -0.16 15.21
CA ARG A 143 -3.17 -1.00 15.26
C ARG A 143 -3.52 -1.64 13.92
N LEU A 144 -3.32 -0.92 12.81
CA LEU A 144 -3.52 -1.47 11.46
C LEU A 144 -2.51 -2.58 11.13
N VAL A 145 -1.24 -2.37 11.46
CA VAL A 145 -0.18 -3.38 11.26
C VAL A 145 -0.46 -4.64 12.08
N GLU A 146 -0.82 -4.45 13.35
CA GLU A 146 -1.17 -5.54 14.25
C GLU A 146 -2.38 -6.33 13.76
N SER A 147 -3.46 -5.64 13.37
CA SER A 147 -4.66 -6.30 12.84
C SER A 147 -4.37 -7.12 11.58
N ASN A 148 -3.47 -6.64 10.71
CA ASN A 148 -3.08 -7.37 9.52
C ASN A 148 -2.17 -8.58 9.86
N ALA A 149 -1.31 -8.45 10.87
CA ALA A 149 -0.48 -9.55 11.35
C ALA A 149 -1.31 -10.67 11.96
N ASP A 150 -2.31 -10.33 12.77
CA ASP A 150 -3.22 -11.32 13.34
C ASP A 150 -4.00 -12.05 12.24
N ARG A 151 -4.44 -11.34 11.19
CA ARG A 151 -5.10 -11.93 10.02
C ARG A 151 -4.17 -12.88 9.26
N LEU A 152 -2.94 -12.47 8.95
CA LEU A 152 -1.99 -13.33 8.23
C LEU A 152 -1.64 -14.56 9.04
N GLY A 153 -1.39 -14.41 10.34
CA GLY A 153 -1.16 -15.54 11.23
C GLY A 153 -2.33 -16.54 11.22
N ALA A 154 -3.57 -16.07 11.20
CA ALA A 154 -4.75 -16.94 11.07
C ALA A 154 -4.83 -17.65 9.70
N ILE A 155 -4.36 -17.04 8.62
CA ILE A 155 -4.26 -17.67 7.29
C ILE A 155 -3.16 -18.73 7.28
N GLU A 156 -1.98 -18.43 7.83
CA GLU A 156 -0.85 -19.36 7.93
C GLU A 156 -1.20 -20.60 8.76
N ARG A 157 -1.93 -20.43 9.87
CA ARG A 157 -2.43 -21.54 10.70
C ARG A 157 -3.63 -22.28 10.10
N GLY A 158 -4.20 -21.78 8.99
CA GLY A 158 -5.36 -22.37 8.33
C GLY A 158 -6.71 -22.12 9.02
N GLU A 159 -6.75 -21.26 10.04
CA GLU A 159 -7.99 -20.81 10.72
C GLU A 159 -8.86 -19.98 9.79
N THR A 160 -8.22 -19.14 8.96
CA THR A 160 -8.87 -18.42 7.86
C THR A 160 -8.54 -19.10 6.53
N VAL A 161 -9.56 -19.65 5.89
CA VAL A 161 -9.40 -20.32 4.59
C VAL A 161 -9.30 -19.30 3.46
N VAL A 162 -8.28 -19.47 2.61
CA VAL A 162 -8.12 -18.77 1.34
C VAL A 162 -8.00 -19.81 0.23
N VAL A 163 -9.09 -19.97 -0.53
CA VAL A 163 -9.20 -20.93 -1.64
C VAL A 163 -8.13 -20.65 -2.69
N GLY A 164 -7.40 -21.69 -3.08
CA GLY A 164 -6.29 -21.63 -4.02
C GLY A 164 -4.93 -21.29 -3.38
N VAL A 165 -4.90 -20.87 -2.11
CA VAL A 165 -3.67 -20.47 -1.40
C VAL A 165 -3.33 -21.47 -0.29
N ASN A 166 -4.14 -21.55 0.77
CA ASN A 166 -3.88 -22.48 1.89
C ASN A 166 -4.82 -23.70 1.89
N LYS A 167 -5.85 -23.69 1.03
CA LYS A 167 -6.79 -24.80 0.88
C LYS A 167 -7.27 -24.89 -0.57
N TYR A 168 -7.52 -26.11 -1.05
CA TYR A 168 -7.90 -26.39 -2.44
C TYR A 168 -6.84 -25.87 -3.45
N THR A 169 -5.57 -26.17 -3.18
CA THR A 169 -4.42 -25.65 -3.95
C THR A 169 -4.22 -26.35 -5.29
N ALA A 170 -4.69 -27.58 -5.45
CA ALA A 170 -4.63 -28.30 -6.73
C ALA A 170 -5.61 -27.70 -7.75
N SER A 171 -5.13 -27.38 -8.95
CA SER A 171 -5.93 -26.90 -10.07
C SER A 171 -5.35 -27.35 -11.42
N GLU A 172 -6.18 -27.32 -12.45
CA GLU A 172 -5.70 -27.42 -13.84
C GLU A 172 -5.00 -26.10 -14.25
N PRO A 173 -4.13 -26.12 -15.27
CA PRO A 173 -3.53 -24.89 -15.81
C PRO A 173 -4.60 -23.91 -16.30
N SER A 174 -4.50 -22.65 -15.86
CA SER A 174 -5.45 -21.61 -16.24
C SER A 174 -5.18 -21.14 -17.67
N PRO A 175 -6.18 -21.16 -18.58
CA PRO A 175 -6.01 -20.64 -19.94
C PRO A 175 -5.93 -19.09 -19.98
N LEU A 176 -6.21 -18.43 -18.86
CA LEU A 176 -6.20 -16.97 -18.74
C LEU A 176 -4.79 -16.42 -18.46
N VAL A 177 -3.90 -17.26 -17.94
CA VAL A 177 -2.50 -16.94 -17.66
C VAL A 177 -1.66 -17.53 -18.80
N GLY A 178 -1.37 -16.71 -19.82
CA GLY A 178 -0.59 -17.11 -21.00
C GLY A 178 0.93 -17.24 -20.73
N GLU A 179 1.72 -17.50 -21.78
CA GLU A 179 3.20 -17.56 -21.71
C GLU A 179 3.83 -16.26 -21.18
N ASP A 180 3.16 -15.13 -21.41
CA ASP A 180 3.49 -13.78 -20.98
C ASP A 180 2.95 -13.43 -19.58
N GLY A 181 2.39 -14.40 -18.84
CA GLY A 181 1.90 -14.24 -17.46
C GLY A 181 0.68 -13.33 -17.30
N GLY A 182 0.17 -12.75 -18.40
CA GLY A 182 -0.98 -11.84 -18.39
C GLY A 182 -0.67 -10.45 -17.81
N ILE A 183 0.61 -10.04 -17.79
CA ILE A 183 1.09 -8.81 -17.15
C ILE A 183 1.48 -7.77 -18.22
N MET A 184 1.19 -6.49 -17.97
CA MET A 184 1.68 -5.39 -18.81
C MET A 184 3.06 -4.91 -18.32
N VAL A 185 4.07 -4.98 -19.21
CA VAL A 185 5.43 -4.45 -18.98
C VAL A 185 5.57 -3.07 -19.62
N VAL A 186 6.15 -2.12 -18.90
CA VAL A 186 6.40 -0.76 -19.40
C VAL A 186 7.72 -0.73 -20.17
N ASP A 187 7.70 -0.18 -21.40
CA ASP A 187 8.91 -0.01 -22.22
C ASP A 187 9.85 1.05 -21.61
N PRO A 188 11.14 0.73 -21.36
CA PRO A 188 12.14 1.69 -20.88
C PRO A 188 12.26 2.98 -21.73
N ALA A 189 11.95 2.91 -23.03
CA ALA A 189 11.95 4.08 -23.91
C ALA A 189 10.94 5.16 -23.48
N VAL A 190 9.91 4.80 -22.71
CA VAL A 190 8.91 5.75 -22.19
C VAL A 190 9.57 6.79 -21.30
N GLU A 191 10.48 6.38 -20.39
CA GLU A 191 11.19 7.30 -19.49
C GLU A 191 12.07 8.26 -20.29
N GLN A 192 12.87 7.73 -21.22
CA GLN A 192 13.75 8.55 -22.06
C GLN A 192 12.95 9.56 -22.91
N GLY A 193 11.79 9.15 -23.40
CA GLY A 193 10.82 10.02 -24.06
C GLY A 193 10.34 11.14 -23.14
N GLN A 194 9.99 10.84 -21.89
CA GLN A 194 9.60 11.85 -20.90
C GLN A 194 10.72 12.85 -20.59
N ILE A 195 11.94 12.37 -20.39
CA ILE A 195 13.11 13.23 -20.13
C ILE A 195 13.32 14.19 -21.30
N THR A 196 13.21 13.69 -22.53
CA THR A 196 13.35 14.51 -23.74
C THR A 196 12.25 15.58 -23.81
N ARG A 197 10.99 15.20 -23.60
CA ARG A 197 9.86 16.16 -23.57
C ARG A 197 10.01 17.20 -22.46
N LEU A 198 10.49 16.80 -21.28
CA LEU A 198 10.76 17.70 -20.17
C LEU A 198 11.89 18.69 -20.51
N GLY A 199 12.94 18.23 -21.19
CA GLY A 199 14.03 19.08 -21.66
C GLY A 199 13.54 20.15 -22.63
N ILE A 200 12.75 19.76 -23.64
CA ILE A 200 12.13 20.68 -24.60
C ILE A 200 11.20 21.67 -23.88
N TRP A 201 10.31 21.17 -23.03
CA TRP A 201 9.37 21.99 -22.25
C TRP A 201 10.10 23.07 -21.42
N ARG A 202 11.21 22.70 -20.77
CA ARG A 202 12.02 23.64 -19.99
C ARG A 202 12.73 24.68 -20.84
N ALA A 203 13.11 24.34 -22.08
CA ALA A 203 13.78 25.25 -23.01
C ALA A 203 12.82 26.26 -23.67
N GLU A 204 11.57 25.87 -23.92
CA GLU A 204 10.59 26.70 -24.63
C GLU A 204 9.79 27.64 -23.72
N ARG A 205 9.61 27.29 -22.45
CA ARG A 205 8.82 28.10 -21.50
C ARG A 205 9.54 29.40 -21.12
N ASP A 206 8.74 30.40 -20.72
CA ASP A 206 9.27 31.67 -20.20
C ASP A 206 9.92 31.47 -18.81
N SER A 207 11.26 31.46 -18.80
CA SER A 207 12.05 31.30 -17.58
C SER A 207 11.82 32.40 -16.53
N GLY A 208 11.53 33.64 -16.96
CA GLY A 208 11.25 34.76 -16.07
C GLY A 208 9.88 34.59 -15.38
N ALA A 209 8.86 34.20 -16.16
CA ALA A 209 7.54 33.91 -15.63
C ALA A 209 7.56 32.72 -14.65
N VAL A 210 8.32 31.66 -14.97
CA VAL A 210 8.54 30.50 -14.08
C VAL A 210 9.17 30.91 -12.77
N ALA A 211 10.27 31.69 -12.82
CA ALA A 211 10.97 32.13 -11.62
C ALA A 211 10.07 33.00 -10.72
N ALA A 212 9.32 33.93 -11.32
CA ALA A 212 8.37 34.76 -10.59
C ALA A 212 7.26 33.93 -9.92
N ALA A 213 6.69 32.95 -10.64
CA ALA A 213 5.64 32.10 -10.11
C ALA A 213 6.13 31.19 -8.97
N LEU A 214 7.34 30.64 -9.07
CA LEU A 214 7.97 29.86 -7.99
C LEU A 214 8.28 30.73 -6.76
N ALA A 215 8.71 31.97 -6.98
CA ALA A 215 8.94 32.92 -5.89
C ALA A 215 7.65 33.28 -5.15
N GLU A 216 6.55 33.53 -5.86
CA GLU A 216 5.25 33.80 -5.24
C GLU A 216 4.71 32.56 -4.52
N LEU A 217 4.86 31.36 -5.09
CA LEU A 217 4.51 30.11 -4.41
C LEU A 217 5.25 29.99 -3.08
N ARG A 218 6.58 30.21 -3.09
CA ARG A 218 7.38 30.18 -1.87
C ARG A 218 6.92 31.23 -0.87
N ALA A 219 6.66 32.46 -1.32
CA ALA A 219 6.21 33.55 -0.47
C ALA A 219 4.84 33.26 0.16
N ALA A 220 3.91 32.67 -0.60
CA ALA A 220 2.61 32.25 -0.09
C ALA A 220 2.75 31.14 0.96
N SER A 221 3.56 30.12 0.70
CA SER A 221 3.78 29.01 1.62
C SER A 221 4.45 29.45 2.93
N VAL A 222 5.49 30.29 2.85
CA VAL A 222 6.17 30.82 4.05
C VAL A 222 5.25 31.72 4.87
N ALA A 223 4.41 32.53 4.22
CA ALA A 223 3.47 33.41 4.89
C ALA A 223 2.21 32.69 5.41
N GLY A 224 2.07 31.37 5.19
CA GLY A 224 0.87 30.62 5.56
C GLY A 224 -0.40 31.05 4.81
N ARG A 225 -0.25 31.69 3.65
CA ARG A 225 -1.39 32.08 2.79
C ARG A 225 -1.91 30.87 2.02
N ASN A 226 -3.12 31.00 1.47
CA ASN A 226 -3.65 30.00 0.53
C ASN A 226 -2.70 29.87 -0.68
N VAL A 227 -2.12 28.68 -0.86
CA VAL A 227 -1.16 28.37 -1.93
C VAL A 227 -1.82 28.08 -3.27
N MET A 228 -3.14 27.87 -3.33
CA MET A 228 -3.84 27.50 -4.56
C MET A 228 -3.71 28.54 -5.67
N PRO A 229 -3.92 29.85 -5.44
CA PRO A 229 -3.73 30.86 -6.48
C PRO A 229 -2.30 30.86 -7.05
N ALA A 230 -1.28 30.79 -6.20
CA ALA A 230 0.12 30.74 -6.61
C ALA A 230 0.45 29.44 -7.36
N SER A 231 -0.12 28.31 -6.95
CA SER A 231 0.06 27.01 -7.62
C SER A 231 -0.57 27.01 -9.03
N ILE A 232 -1.75 27.61 -9.20
CA ILE A 232 -2.37 27.77 -10.52
C ILE A 232 -1.51 28.67 -11.41
N ALA A 233 -0.98 29.77 -10.87
CA ALA A 233 -0.07 30.65 -11.60
C ALA A 233 1.21 29.92 -12.04
N ALA A 234 1.81 29.13 -11.15
CA ALA A 234 2.95 28.27 -11.43
C ALA A 234 2.67 27.28 -12.57
N ALA A 235 1.56 26.54 -12.49
CA ALA A 235 1.15 25.60 -13.53
C ALA A 235 0.97 26.29 -14.89
N LYS A 236 0.32 27.46 -14.92
CA LYS A 236 0.15 28.27 -16.15
C LYS A 236 1.47 28.81 -16.71
N ALA A 237 2.42 29.14 -15.85
CA ALA A 237 3.77 29.56 -16.26
C ALA A 237 4.64 28.40 -16.76
N GLY A 238 4.16 27.15 -16.67
CA GLY A 238 4.90 25.96 -17.09
C GLY A 238 5.88 25.42 -16.06
N VAL A 239 5.67 25.74 -14.78
CA VAL A 239 6.34 25.08 -13.66
C VAL A 239 5.98 23.58 -13.66
N THR A 240 7.00 22.75 -13.50
CA THR A 240 6.84 21.30 -13.45
C THR A 240 6.44 20.85 -12.03
N THR A 241 5.81 19.68 -11.91
CA THR A 241 5.47 19.09 -10.61
C THR A 241 6.70 18.97 -9.70
N GLY A 242 7.87 18.63 -10.26
CA GLY A 242 9.12 18.52 -9.51
C GLY A 242 9.63 19.85 -8.96
N GLU A 243 9.50 20.95 -9.71
CA GLU A 243 9.89 22.29 -9.24
C GLU A 243 8.92 22.83 -8.19
N TRP A 244 7.61 22.62 -8.40
CA TRP A 244 6.60 22.95 -7.41
C TRP A 244 6.85 22.19 -6.10
N ALA A 245 7.07 20.87 -6.18
CA ALA A 245 7.38 20.04 -5.01
C ALA A 245 8.72 20.44 -4.38
N GLY A 246 9.71 20.87 -5.17
CA GLY A 246 10.98 21.40 -4.67
C GLY A 246 10.81 22.64 -3.79
N VAL A 247 9.93 23.57 -4.19
CA VAL A 247 9.59 24.73 -3.35
C VAL A 247 8.93 24.29 -2.05
N MET A 248 7.93 23.41 -2.12
CA MET A 248 7.22 22.95 -0.91
C MET A 248 8.15 22.22 0.05
N ARG A 249 9.05 21.37 -0.44
CA ARG A 249 10.08 20.70 0.37
C ARG A 249 11.06 21.67 1.01
N ALA A 250 11.48 22.71 0.29
CA ALA A 250 12.36 23.73 0.84
C ALA A 250 11.72 24.55 1.97
N VAL A 251 10.38 24.65 2.01
CA VAL A 251 9.64 25.40 3.04
C VAL A 251 9.22 24.49 4.20
N HIS A 252 8.75 23.28 3.91
CA HIS A 252 8.09 22.41 4.89
C HIS A 252 8.91 21.16 5.27
N GLY A 253 10.00 20.89 4.57
CA GLY A 253 10.75 19.64 4.70
C GLY A 253 10.03 18.47 4.03
N GLU A 254 10.44 17.26 4.41
CA GLU A 254 9.87 15.99 3.94
C GLU A 254 9.30 15.22 5.15
N TYR A 255 8.13 14.62 4.97
CA TYR A 255 7.47 13.85 6.02
C TYR A 255 7.89 12.37 5.96
N ARG A 256 8.33 11.83 7.10
CA ARG A 256 8.51 10.39 7.31
C ARG A 256 7.39 9.91 8.23
N GLY A 257 6.52 9.06 7.70
CA GLY A 257 5.41 8.50 8.46
C GLY A 257 5.83 7.34 9.35
N PRO A 258 5.06 7.02 10.40
CA PRO A 258 5.34 5.86 11.23
C PRO A 258 5.20 4.57 10.43
N THR A 259 5.99 3.58 10.80
CA THR A 259 5.96 2.24 10.20
C THR A 259 4.89 1.35 10.81
N GLY A 260 4.49 1.62 12.05
CA GLY A 260 3.59 0.76 12.83
C GLY A 260 4.25 -0.52 13.35
N VAL A 261 5.55 -0.71 13.11
CA VAL A 261 6.31 -1.84 13.63
C VAL A 261 7.09 -1.36 14.86
N SER A 262 6.78 -1.91 16.02
CA SER A 262 7.54 -1.63 17.24
C SER A 262 8.88 -2.37 17.20
N GLY A 263 9.98 -1.71 17.57
CA GLY A 263 11.29 -2.34 17.77
C GLY A 263 11.43 -3.07 19.11
N ALA A 264 10.42 -3.04 19.99
CA ALA A 264 10.46 -3.75 21.26
C ALA A 264 10.36 -5.26 21.07
N VAL A 265 10.96 -6.03 21.98
CA VAL A 265 10.86 -7.50 21.99
C VAL A 265 9.39 -7.91 22.06
N SER A 266 9.00 -8.85 21.20
CA SER A 266 7.63 -9.33 21.12
C SER A 266 7.30 -10.37 22.18
N ASN A 267 6.07 -10.31 22.67
CA ASN A 267 5.47 -11.36 23.50
C ASN A 267 4.58 -12.32 22.69
N LYS A 268 4.43 -12.10 21.37
CA LYS A 268 3.63 -12.95 20.47
C LYS A 268 4.52 -14.03 19.83
N THR A 269 4.90 -15.06 20.60
CA THR A 269 5.87 -16.09 20.16
C THR A 269 5.25 -17.45 19.85
N GLU A 270 3.93 -17.56 19.87
CA GLU A 270 3.24 -18.84 19.66
C GLU A 270 3.53 -19.42 18.26
N GLY A 271 3.94 -20.69 18.23
CA GLY A 271 4.27 -21.40 16.99
C GLY A 271 5.56 -20.94 16.31
N LEU A 272 6.47 -20.27 17.04
CA LEU A 272 7.74 -19.74 16.51
C LEU A 272 8.98 -20.41 17.09
N ASP A 273 8.83 -21.43 17.95
CA ASP A 273 9.94 -21.99 18.73
C ASP A 273 11.11 -22.45 17.83
N ASP A 274 10.85 -23.26 16.81
CA ASP A 274 11.88 -23.74 15.87
C ASP A 274 12.62 -22.59 15.17
N ILE A 275 11.92 -21.52 14.80
CA ILE A 275 12.52 -20.37 14.11
C ILE A 275 13.34 -19.54 15.10
N ARG A 276 12.86 -19.36 16.33
CA ARG A 276 13.58 -18.65 17.39
C ARG A 276 14.87 -19.38 17.74
N ASP A 277 14.83 -20.70 17.89
CA ASP A 277 16.01 -21.54 18.12
C ASP A 277 17.04 -21.40 16.97
N ALA A 278 16.57 -21.33 15.72
CA ALA A 278 17.44 -21.08 14.57
C ALA A 278 18.05 -19.67 14.60
N VAL A 279 17.29 -18.65 14.97
CA VAL A 279 17.81 -17.28 15.14
C VAL A 279 18.84 -17.22 16.27
N ASP A 280 18.60 -17.93 17.37
CA ASP A 280 19.51 -18.01 18.52
C ASP A 280 20.81 -18.68 18.12
N LEU A 281 20.75 -19.84 17.45
CA LEU A 281 21.92 -20.55 16.94
C LEU A 281 22.78 -19.70 15.99
N VAL A 282 22.15 -18.93 15.10
CA VAL A 282 22.85 -18.02 14.19
C VAL A 282 23.45 -16.84 14.96
N SER A 283 22.70 -16.28 15.89
CA SER A 283 23.16 -15.16 16.74
C SER A 283 24.38 -15.55 17.57
N ASP A 284 24.41 -16.77 18.12
CA ASP A 284 25.55 -17.30 18.87
C ASP A 284 26.81 -17.39 18.00
N LYS A 285 26.66 -17.82 16.74
CA LYS A 285 27.78 -17.88 15.78
C LYS A 285 28.27 -16.50 15.35
N LEU A 286 27.36 -15.52 15.27
CA LEU A 286 27.67 -14.13 14.93
C LEU A 286 28.23 -13.34 16.12
N GLY A 287 28.11 -13.86 17.35
CA GLY A 287 28.53 -13.19 18.59
C GLY A 287 27.62 -12.05 19.03
N ARG A 288 26.52 -11.81 18.31
CA ARG A 288 25.47 -10.83 18.64
C ARG A 288 24.17 -11.22 17.94
N ARG A 289 23.07 -10.58 18.32
CA ARG A 289 21.76 -10.86 17.71
C ARG A 289 21.79 -10.68 16.20
N LEU A 290 21.18 -11.64 15.48
CA LEU A 290 20.97 -11.53 14.04
C LEU A 290 20.24 -10.22 13.72
N LYS A 291 20.86 -9.40 12.86
CA LYS A 291 20.43 -8.04 12.52
C LYS A 291 19.86 -8.03 11.12
N PHE A 292 18.58 -7.71 10.98
CA PHE A 292 17.84 -7.73 9.73
C PHE A 292 17.33 -6.33 9.37
N LEU A 293 17.87 -5.76 8.30
CA LEU A 293 17.43 -4.48 7.76
C LEU A 293 16.36 -4.72 6.70
N VAL A 294 15.16 -4.18 6.90
CA VAL A 294 14.09 -4.19 5.91
C VAL A 294 14.07 -2.85 5.18
N GLY A 295 14.23 -2.87 3.86
CA GLY A 295 14.27 -1.70 3.01
C GLY A 295 13.19 -1.70 1.94
N LYS A 296 12.71 -0.51 1.57
CA LYS A 296 11.80 -0.31 0.44
C LYS A 296 12.36 0.73 -0.53
N PRO A 297 13.07 0.30 -1.59
CA PRO A 297 13.74 1.21 -2.49
C PRO A 297 12.75 1.96 -3.40
N GLY A 298 13.08 3.20 -3.75
CA GLY A 298 12.39 3.97 -4.78
C GLY A 298 11.14 4.70 -4.28
N LEU A 299 10.06 4.70 -5.05
CA LEU A 299 8.81 5.41 -4.70
C LEU A 299 7.68 4.47 -4.27
N ASP A 300 7.97 3.18 -4.13
CA ASP A 300 6.97 2.17 -3.77
C ASP A 300 6.39 2.43 -2.37
N GLY A 301 5.08 2.68 -2.33
CA GLY A 301 4.33 2.92 -1.11
C GLY A 301 3.72 1.67 -0.48
N HIS A 302 3.81 0.50 -1.13
CA HIS A 302 3.18 -0.73 -0.64
C HIS A 302 3.94 -1.32 0.54
N SER A 303 3.56 -0.97 1.76
CA SER A 303 4.33 -1.33 2.95
C SER A 303 3.84 -2.59 3.66
N ASN A 304 2.63 -3.10 3.36
CA ASN A 304 2.04 -4.24 4.05
C ASN A 304 3.01 -5.44 4.12
N GLY A 305 3.54 -5.91 2.99
CA GLY A 305 4.47 -7.06 2.99
C GLY A 305 5.72 -6.82 3.83
N ALA A 306 6.36 -5.65 3.69
CA ALA A 306 7.55 -5.28 4.47
C ALA A 306 7.26 -5.20 5.97
N GLU A 307 6.12 -4.61 6.34
CA GLU A 307 5.68 -4.49 7.74
C GLU A 307 5.44 -5.86 8.37
N GLN A 308 4.87 -6.80 7.62
CA GLN A 308 4.60 -8.15 8.12
C GLN A 308 5.87 -8.97 8.27
N ILE A 309 6.80 -8.86 7.33
CA ILE A 309 8.12 -9.48 7.44
C ILE A 309 8.91 -8.87 8.61
N ALA A 310 8.89 -7.55 8.78
CA ALA A 310 9.54 -6.88 9.91
C ALA A 310 8.90 -7.28 11.26
N PHE A 311 7.56 -7.33 11.31
CA PHE A 311 6.80 -7.76 12.49
C PHE A 311 7.12 -9.21 12.86
N ARG A 312 7.13 -10.12 11.88
CA ARG A 312 7.44 -11.53 12.11
C ARG A 312 8.90 -11.75 12.49
N ALA A 313 9.84 -11.06 11.84
CA ALA A 313 11.26 -11.14 12.18
C ALA A 313 11.52 -10.71 13.63
N ARG A 314 10.86 -9.64 14.09
CA ARG A 314 10.87 -9.22 15.49
C ARG A 314 10.30 -10.29 16.42
N ASP A 315 9.19 -10.92 16.05
CA ASP A 315 8.56 -11.99 16.85
C ASP A 315 9.43 -13.25 16.95
N CYS A 316 10.20 -13.54 15.90
CA CYS A 316 11.26 -14.56 15.89
C CYS A 316 12.51 -14.13 16.69
N GLY A 317 12.51 -12.90 17.23
CA GLY A 317 13.54 -12.35 18.08
C GLY A 317 14.69 -11.69 17.35
N MET A 318 14.68 -11.55 16.01
CA MET A 318 15.76 -10.82 15.31
C MET A 318 15.85 -9.37 15.79
N ASP A 319 17.04 -8.79 15.75
CA ASP A 319 17.21 -7.33 15.86
C ASP A 319 16.84 -6.73 14.50
N ILE A 320 15.76 -5.94 14.44
CA ILE A 320 15.21 -5.44 13.18
C ILE A 320 15.39 -3.93 13.05
N THR A 321 15.66 -3.46 11.84
CA THR A 321 15.56 -2.05 11.46
C THR A 321 14.61 -1.94 10.27
N TYR A 322 13.62 -1.06 10.35
CA TYR A 322 12.69 -0.74 9.27
C TYR A 322 12.31 0.74 9.35
N ASP A 323 12.84 1.53 8.41
CA ASP A 323 12.65 2.99 8.36
C ASP A 323 11.50 3.42 7.43
N GLY A 324 10.67 2.47 7.02
CA GLY A 324 9.48 2.71 6.22
C GLY A 324 9.72 2.71 4.72
N ILE A 325 8.94 3.53 4.03
CA ILE A 325 8.88 3.58 2.56
C ILE A 325 9.75 4.69 2.00
N ARG A 326 10.01 4.59 0.69
CA ARG A 326 10.67 5.61 -0.12
C ARG A 326 12.09 5.92 0.32
N LEU A 327 12.89 4.87 0.48
CA LEU A 327 14.32 4.99 0.69
C LEU A 327 15.03 4.93 -0.65
N THR A 328 16.05 5.74 -0.83
CA THR A 328 16.96 5.60 -1.96
C THR A 328 17.87 4.38 -1.76
N PRO A 329 18.40 3.76 -2.84
CA PRO A 329 19.42 2.74 -2.72
C PRO A 329 20.61 3.16 -1.84
N ALA A 330 21.03 4.43 -1.93
CA ALA A 330 22.09 4.99 -1.10
C ALA A 330 21.74 5.02 0.40
N GLU A 331 20.53 5.46 0.76
CA GLU A 331 20.08 5.46 2.16
C GLU A 331 20.03 4.04 2.74
N ILE A 332 19.59 3.05 1.95
CA ILE A 332 19.54 1.64 2.38
C ILE A 332 20.94 1.09 2.65
N VAL A 333 21.89 1.34 1.73
CA VAL A 333 23.28 0.90 1.91
C VAL A 333 23.93 1.58 3.10
N ALA A 334 23.71 2.88 3.28
CA ALA A 334 24.19 3.61 4.45
C ALA A 334 23.61 3.06 5.76
N ALA A 335 22.31 2.73 5.79
CA ALA A 335 21.69 2.10 6.95
C ALA A 335 22.30 0.72 7.24
N ALA A 336 22.49 -0.11 6.20
CA ALA A 336 23.11 -1.43 6.36
C ALA A 336 24.51 -1.34 6.96
N ARG A 337 25.29 -0.34 6.55
CA ARG A 337 26.62 -0.06 7.09
C ARG A 337 26.58 0.43 8.54
N ASN A 338 25.73 1.40 8.82
CA ASN A 338 25.64 2.03 10.15
C ASN A 338 25.15 1.05 11.21
N ASP A 339 24.23 0.15 10.83
CA ASP A 339 23.63 -0.82 11.72
C ASP A 339 24.39 -2.15 11.78
N ASP A 340 25.47 -2.29 11.00
CA ASP A 340 26.20 -3.56 10.81
C ASP A 340 25.19 -4.69 10.49
N ALA A 341 24.38 -4.49 9.44
CA ALA A 341 23.32 -5.43 9.10
C ALA A 341 23.90 -6.76 8.64
N HIS A 342 23.36 -7.87 9.16
CA HIS A 342 23.76 -9.21 8.73
C HIS A 342 23.00 -9.67 7.48
N VAL A 343 21.80 -9.15 7.27
CA VAL A 343 20.94 -9.46 6.14
C VAL A 343 20.13 -8.21 5.77
N ILE A 344 19.96 -7.97 4.47
CA ILE A 344 19.08 -6.92 3.94
C ILE A 344 17.88 -7.59 3.26
N GLY A 345 16.67 -7.23 3.64
CA GLY A 345 15.42 -7.66 3.00
C GLY A 345 14.79 -6.50 2.25
N LEU A 346 14.71 -6.58 0.93
CA LEU A 346 14.14 -5.53 0.08
C LEU A 346 12.74 -5.92 -0.38
N SER A 347 11.75 -5.10 -0.06
CA SER A 347 10.37 -5.32 -0.49
C SER A 347 9.97 -4.33 -1.59
N ILE A 348 9.57 -4.85 -2.75
CA ILE A 348 9.25 -4.03 -3.93
C ILE A 348 8.05 -4.59 -4.71
N LEU A 349 7.02 -3.76 -4.89
CA LEU A 349 5.77 -4.11 -5.57
C LEU A 349 5.43 -3.14 -6.72
N SER A 350 6.35 -2.26 -7.09
CA SER A 350 6.12 -1.19 -8.08
C SER A 350 6.61 -1.51 -9.50
N GLY A 351 7.11 -2.72 -9.74
CA GLY A 351 7.70 -3.12 -11.04
C GLY A 351 9.06 -2.49 -11.35
N SER A 352 9.66 -1.76 -10.41
CA SER A 352 10.97 -1.10 -10.58
C SER A 352 12.14 -1.87 -9.95
N HIS A 353 11.94 -3.17 -9.68
CA HIS A 353 12.90 -4.03 -8.98
C HIS A 353 14.21 -4.17 -9.72
N VAL A 354 14.22 -4.42 -11.03
CA VAL A 354 15.47 -4.62 -11.77
C VAL A 354 16.44 -3.44 -11.63
N PRO A 355 16.08 -2.19 -11.98
CA PRO A 355 17.01 -1.06 -11.86
C PRO A 355 17.37 -0.72 -10.42
N LEU A 356 16.40 -0.72 -9.49
CA LEU A 356 16.66 -0.32 -8.10
C LEU A 356 17.51 -1.33 -7.33
N ILE A 357 17.25 -2.63 -7.51
CA ILE A 357 18.03 -3.67 -6.87
C ILE A 357 19.43 -3.73 -7.47
N LYS A 358 19.57 -3.55 -8.78
CA LYS A 358 20.89 -3.40 -9.42
C LYS A 358 21.70 -2.30 -8.75
N GLU A 359 21.11 -1.11 -8.57
CA GLU A 359 21.80 0.02 -7.93
C GLU A 359 22.20 -0.29 -6.47
N VAL A 360 21.34 -0.95 -5.68
CA VAL A 360 21.69 -1.38 -4.32
C VAL A 360 22.89 -2.34 -4.33
N MET A 361 22.85 -3.37 -5.19
CA MET A 361 23.93 -4.35 -5.29
C MET A 361 25.26 -3.72 -5.74
N GLU A 362 25.22 -2.78 -6.70
CA GLU A 362 26.40 -2.03 -7.14
C GLU A 362 26.99 -1.21 -5.99
N ARG A 363 26.15 -0.46 -5.26
CA ARG A 363 26.60 0.36 -4.13
C ARG A 363 27.17 -0.47 -2.97
N LEU A 364 26.58 -1.62 -2.65
CA LEU A 364 27.13 -2.53 -1.64
C LEU A 364 28.55 -2.99 -2.01
N ARG A 365 28.77 -3.34 -3.29
CA ARG A 365 30.10 -3.70 -3.79
C ARG A 365 31.08 -2.53 -3.73
N ASP A 366 30.65 -1.34 -4.14
CA ASP A 366 31.49 -0.14 -4.11
C ASP A 366 31.92 0.23 -2.68
N GLU A 367 31.07 -0.04 -1.68
CA GLU A 367 31.38 0.16 -0.26
C GLU A 367 32.12 -1.02 0.40
N GLY A 368 32.31 -2.13 -0.32
CA GLY A 368 32.94 -3.34 0.19
C GLY A 368 32.13 -4.09 1.23
N LEU A 369 30.80 -3.96 1.21
CA LEU A 369 29.88 -4.62 2.13
C LEU A 369 29.44 -5.97 1.57
N ASP A 370 29.85 -7.06 2.23
CA ASP A 370 29.45 -8.43 1.90
C ASP A 370 28.24 -8.86 2.75
N VAL A 371 27.09 -8.27 2.46
CA VAL A 371 25.83 -8.52 3.18
C VAL A 371 24.85 -9.24 2.25
N PRO A 372 24.31 -10.42 2.60
CA PRO A 372 23.32 -11.10 1.77
C PRO A 372 22.04 -10.27 1.63
N VAL A 373 21.62 -10.09 0.38
CA VAL A 373 20.39 -9.37 0.03
C VAL A 373 19.29 -10.35 -0.37
N LEU A 374 18.14 -10.26 0.29
CA LEU A 374 16.92 -10.96 -0.03
C LEU A 374 15.97 -9.96 -0.70
N VAL A 375 15.25 -10.37 -1.73
CA VAL A 375 14.25 -9.52 -2.41
C VAL A 375 12.90 -10.20 -2.35
N GLY A 376 11.84 -9.45 -2.06
CA GLY A 376 10.48 -9.95 -2.13
C GLY A 376 9.47 -8.97 -2.72
N GLY A 377 8.35 -9.51 -3.20
CA GLY A 377 7.28 -8.77 -3.85
C GLY A 377 6.88 -9.43 -5.18
N ILE A 378 6.17 -8.69 -6.03
CA ILE A 378 5.67 -9.19 -7.31
C ILE A 378 6.83 -9.14 -8.32
N ILE A 379 7.48 -10.28 -8.55
CA ILE A 379 8.68 -10.41 -9.38
C ILE A 379 8.50 -11.54 -10.38
N PRO A 380 8.38 -11.24 -11.69
CA PRO A 380 8.29 -12.25 -12.73
C PRO A 380 9.48 -13.23 -12.73
N ASP A 381 9.27 -14.45 -13.24
CA ASP A 381 10.31 -15.50 -13.28
C ASP A 381 11.56 -15.07 -14.06
N GLU A 382 11.41 -14.33 -15.16
CA GLU A 382 12.54 -13.82 -15.96
C GLU A 382 13.39 -12.81 -15.18
N ASP A 383 12.73 -11.91 -14.45
CA ASP A 383 13.40 -10.92 -13.61
C ASP A 383 14.08 -11.57 -12.42
N ARG A 384 13.52 -12.66 -11.88
CA ARG A 384 14.15 -13.46 -10.82
C ARG A 384 15.54 -13.94 -11.23
N VAL A 385 15.69 -14.45 -12.44
CA VAL A 385 16.99 -14.89 -12.98
C VAL A 385 17.96 -13.70 -13.06
N THR A 386 17.49 -12.55 -13.52
CA THR A 386 18.27 -11.31 -13.60
C THR A 386 18.76 -10.84 -12.22
N LEU A 387 17.87 -10.83 -11.21
CA LEU A 387 18.20 -10.42 -9.85
C LEU A 387 19.24 -11.35 -9.20
N LEU A 388 19.11 -12.66 -9.37
CA LEU A 388 20.11 -13.63 -8.92
C LEU A 388 21.47 -13.39 -9.61
N GLY A 389 21.45 -13.03 -10.90
CA GLY A 389 22.66 -12.64 -11.65
C GLY A 389 23.36 -11.39 -11.10
N TYR A 390 22.65 -10.50 -10.41
CA TYR A 390 23.26 -9.35 -9.70
C TYR A 390 23.87 -9.71 -8.34
N GLY A 391 23.68 -10.94 -7.87
CA GLY A 391 24.18 -11.41 -6.57
C GLY A 391 23.14 -11.38 -5.44
N VAL A 392 21.85 -11.22 -5.76
CA VAL A 392 20.77 -11.41 -4.78
C VAL A 392 20.80 -12.86 -4.27
N ALA A 393 20.72 -13.05 -2.96
CA ALA A 393 20.83 -14.36 -2.34
C ALA A 393 19.56 -15.21 -2.52
N ARG A 394 18.38 -14.60 -2.37
CA ARG A 394 17.06 -15.23 -2.58
C ARG A 394 16.01 -14.23 -3.02
N VAL A 395 15.02 -14.74 -3.76
CA VAL A 395 13.83 -14.00 -4.19
C VAL A 395 12.58 -14.70 -3.65
N TYR A 396 11.68 -13.95 -3.02
CA TYR A 396 10.41 -14.42 -2.47
C TYR A 396 9.22 -13.73 -3.15
N THR A 397 8.45 -14.49 -3.93
CA THR A 397 7.23 -14.03 -4.58
C THR A 397 5.98 -14.51 -3.81
N PRO A 398 4.80 -13.89 -4.00
CA PRO A 398 3.57 -14.28 -3.31
C PRO A 398 3.13 -15.73 -3.50
#